data_AF-A0A520HER2-F1
#
_entry.id   AF-A0A520HER2-F1
#
_cell.length_a   1.000
_cell.length_b   1.000
_cell.length_c   1.000
_cell.angle_alpha   90.00
_cell.angle_beta   90.00
_cell.angle_gamma   90.00
#
_symmetry.space_group_name_H-M   'P 1'
#
loop_
_entity.id
_entity.type
_entity.pdbx_description
1 polymer ?
#
loop_
_entity_poly.entity_id
_entity_poly.type
_entity_poly.pdbx_seq_one_letter_code
_entity_poly.pdbx_strand_id
1 'polypeptide(L)'
;GYIVFGANTSGGTAKPGAQVLGLEVLCRMSSTPEKLRQTLRHFFAHETVHSFQQDAGMTLARDPLLTAILVEGAADFIAQLVTGEEPDAARAAWATPREAELWRQMQADIALTRKLTDKDDPEEGSPEAKAYARWIGNYSTPPAGWPPELGYWMGLRIWQRYYAAAPDKRAALRAMLAVRDPRAILAAGTYKRRGGSL
;
A
#
# COMPACT_ATOMS: atom_id res chain seq x y z
N GLY A 1 -4.37 -20.96 7.89
CA GLY A 1 -4.30 -19.71 8.66
C GLY A 1 -4.05 -20.05 10.11
N TYR A 2 -3.15 -19.35 10.79
CA TYR A 2 -2.82 -19.58 12.19
C TYR A 2 -3.03 -18.26 12.95
N ILE A 3 -3.85 -18.27 14.00
CA ILE A 3 -4.01 -17.10 14.87
C ILE A 3 -2.89 -17.17 15.91
N VAL A 4 -2.04 -16.14 16.00
CA VAL A 4 -0.92 -16.09 16.94
C VAL A 4 -1.14 -14.94 17.93
N PHE A 5 -0.84 -15.18 19.20
CA PHE A 5 -0.89 -14.21 20.28
C PHE A 5 0.54 -13.81 20.66
N GLY A 6 0.83 -12.51 20.75
CA GLY A 6 2.05 -11.98 21.34
C GLY A 6 3.22 -11.71 20.39
N ALA A 7 3.46 -10.42 20.13
CA ALA A 7 4.78 -9.78 20.00
C ALA A 7 4.71 -8.24 20.03
N ASN A 8 3.54 -7.63 19.83
CA ASN A 8 3.30 -6.18 19.79
C ASN A 8 4.08 -5.43 18.68
N THR A 9 4.43 -6.12 17.59
CA THR A 9 5.32 -5.56 16.54
C THR A 9 4.72 -5.52 15.13
N SER A 10 3.67 -6.27 14.82
CA SER A 10 2.95 -6.17 13.53
C SER A 10 1.45 -6.45 13.65
N GLY A 11 0.64 -5.82 12.80
CA GLY A 11 -0.82 -6.07 12.70
C GLY A 11 -1.18 -7.36 11.96
N GLY A 12 -0.28 -7.83 11.09
CA GLY A 12 -0.39 -9.07 10.33
C GLY A 12 0.94 -9.45 9.68
N THR A 13 1.08 -10.72 9.27
CA THR A 13 2.22 -11.22 8.48
C THR A 13 1.79 -12.46 7.70
N ALA A 14 2.09 -12.52 6.41
CA ALA A 14 1.87 -13.69 5.55
C ALA A 14 3.17 -14.42 5.17
N LYS A 15 3.15 -15.76 5.26
CA LYS A 15 4.16 -16.71 4.76
C LYS A 15 3.50 -17.81 3.92
N PRO A 16 4.23 -18.54 3.07
CA PRO A 16 3.67 -19.70 2.35
C PRO A 16 2.98 -20.67 3.31
N GLY A 17 1.66 -20.86 3.13
CA GLY A 17 0.82 -21.74 3.96
C GLY A 17 0.37 -21.19 5.33
N ALA A 18 0.82 -20.00 5.73
CA ALA A 18 0.49 -19.41 7.04
C ALA A 18 0.18 -17.91 6.95
N GLN A 19 -0.93 -17.53 7.56
CA GLN A 19 -1.30 -16.14 7.77
C GLN A 19 -1.38 -15.92 9.27
N VAL A 20 -0.70 -14.88 9.75
CA VAL A 20 -0.63 -14.49 11.16
C VAL A 20 -1.29 -13.12 11.31
N LEU A 21 -2.19 -12.98 12.28
CA LEU A 21 -2.84 -11.72 12.61
C LEU A 21 -2.49 -11.32 14.04
N GLY A 22 -1.93 -10.13 14.24
CA GLY A 22 -1.52 -9.60 15.54
C GLY A 22 -2.68 -8.96 16.30
N LEU A 23 -3.43 -9.77 17.05
CA LEU A 23 -4.70 -9.34 17.68
C LEU A 23 -4.55 -8.13 18.61
N GLU A 24 -3.43 -7.98 19.32
CA GLU A 24 -3.18 -6.85 20.23
C GLU A 24 -2.97 -5.49 19.55
N VAL A 25 -2.57 -5.47 18.28
CA VAL A 25 -2.50 -4.26 17.45
C VAL A 25 -3.90 -3.93 16.94
N LEU A 26 -4.63 -4.95 16.45
CA LEU A 26 -6.00 -4.81 15.92
C LEU A 26 -7.01 -4.36 17.00
N CYS A 27 -6.88 -4.88 18.22
CA CYS A 27 -7.71 -4.49 19.37
C CYS A 27 -7.44 -3.04 19.81
N ARG A 28 -6.19 -2.55 19.76
CA ARG A 28 -5.88 -1.14 20.10
C ARG A 28 -6.48 -0.14 19.11
N MET A 29 -6.62 -0.55 17.86
CA MET A 29 -7.25 0.26 16.81
C MET A 29 -8.78 0.22 16.84
N SER A 30 -9.39 -0.58 17.73
CA SER A 30 -10.82 -0.89 17.69
C SER A 30 -11.50 -0.66 19.04
N SER A 31 -12.31 0.40 19.13
CA SER A 31 -13.03 0.79 20.35
C SER A 31 -14.36 0.06 20.57
N THR A 32 -14.86 -0.68 19.57
CA THR A 32 -16.11 -1.45 19.64
C THR A 32 -15.96 -2.83 18.97
N PRO A 33 -16.82 -3.83 19.32
CA PRO A 33 -16.82 -5.14 18.67
C PRO A 33 -17.06 -5.07 17.15
N GLU A 34 -17.90 -4.15 16.70
CA GLU A 34 -18.17 -3.91 15.27
C GLU A 34 -16.91 -3.38 14.58
N LYS A 35 -16.24 -2.39 15.19
CA LYS A 35 -14.99 -1.86 14.65
C LYS A 35 -13.90 -2.92 14.63
N LEU A 36 -13.83 -3.77 15.64
CA LEU A 36 -12.88 -4.88 15.69
C LEU A 36 -13.14 -5.89 14.56
N ARG A 37 -14.41 -6.27 14.32
CA ARG A 37 -14.77 -7.15 13.19
C ARG A 37 -14.40 -6.53 11.86
N GLN A 38 -14.64 -5.22 11.72
CA GLN A 38 -14.28 -4.46 10.54
C GLN A 38 -12.77 -4.54 10.26
N THR A 39 -11.98 -4.15 11.27
CA THR A 39 -10.52 -4.19 11.24
C THR A 39 -10.02 -5.61 10.91
N LEU A 40 -10.55 -6.64 11.57
CA LEU A 40 -10.17 -8.04 11.32
C LEU A 40 -10.45 -8.47 9.86
N ARG A 41 -11.61 -8.10 9.30
CA ARG A 41 -11.94 -8.45 7.91
C ARG A 41 -10.99 -7.78 6.92
N HIS A 42 -10.72 -6.49 7.13
CA HIS A 42 -9.79 -5.75 6.29
C HIS A 42 -8.39 -6.38 6.33
N PHE A 43 -7.82 -6.58 7.53
CA PHE A 43 -6.48 -7.17 7.68
C PHE A 43 -6.41 -8.60 7.13
N PHE A 44 -7.43 -9.43 7.38
CA PHE A 44 -7.46 -10.77 6.79
C PHE A 44 -7.44 -10.72 5.26
N ALA A 45 -8.23 -9.83 4.64
CA ALA A 45 -8.24 -9.69 3.18
C ALA A 45 -6.91 -9.13 2.66
N HIS A 46 -6.36 -8.09 3.30
CA HIS A 46 -5.09 -7.46 2.95
C HIS A 46 -3.92 -8.46 2.98
N GLU A 47 -3.74 -9.15 4.10
CA GLU A 47 -2.66 -10.14 4.26
C GLU A 47 -2.81 -11.34 3.31
N THR A 48 -4.04 -11.68 2.92
CA THR A 48 -4.27 -12.76 1.93
C THR A 48 -3.71 -12.36 0.56
N VAL A 49 -3.80 -11.08 0.21
CA VAL A 49 -3.24 -10.56 -1.05
C VAL A 49 -1.72 -10.69 -1.07
N HIS A 50 -1.04 -10.44 0.05
CA HIS A 50 0.39 -10.64 0.15
C HIS A 50 0.81 -12.10 -0.10
N SER A 51 0.05 -13.09 0.40
CA SER A 51 0.29 -14.50 0.04
C SER A 51 0.21 -14.72 -1.47
N PHE A 52 -0.82 -14.17 -2.12
CA PHE A 52 -0.96 -14.28 -3.58
C PHE A 52 0.11 -13.50 -4.36
N GLN A 53 0.61 -12.39 -3.83
CA GLN A 53 1.74 -11.64 -4.41
C GLN A 53 3.04 -12.45 -4.33
N GLN A 54 3.29 -13.12 -3.21
CA GLN A 54 4.43 -14.05 -3.05
C GLN A 54 4.33 -15.20 -4.06
N ASP A 55 3.16 -15.84 -4.19
CA ASP A 55 2.93 -16.91 -5.15
C ASP A 55 3.08 -16.44 -6.61
N ALA A 56 2.79 -15.16 -6.89
CA ALA A 56 2.98 -14.53 -8.19
C ALA A 56 4.44 -14.13 -8.50
N GLY A 57 5.36 -14.34 -7.55
CA GLY A 57 6.78 -14.03 -7.69
C GLY A 57 7.11 -12.54 -7.57
N MET A 58 6.28 -11.77 -6.85
CA MET A 58 6.53 -10.34 -6.62
C MET A 58 7.81 -10.15 -5.79
N THR A 59 8.64 -9.18 -6.20
CA THR A 59 9.86 -8.78 -5.47
C THR A 59 10.03 -7.26 -5.48
N LEU A 60 10.74 -6.70 -4.50
CA LEU A 60 11.11 -5.28 -4.44
C LEU A 60 12.44 -4.97 -5.15
N ALA A 61 12.89 -5.82 -6.07
CA ALA A 61 14.26 -5.79 -6.62
C ALA A 61 14.65 -4.51 -7.37
N ARG A 62 13.66 -3.72 -7.83
CA ARG A 62 13.88 -2.45 -8.54
C ARG A 62 12.83 -1.43 -8.12
N ASP A 63 13.21 -0.16 -8.14
CA ASP A 63 12.36 0.96 -7.73
C ASP A 63 11.66 0.70 -6.38
N PRO A 64 12.42 0.38 -5.32
CA PRO A 64 11.86 -0.24 -4.11
C PRO A 64 10.72 0.56 -3.47
N LEU A 65 10.81 1.88 -3.44
CA LEU A 65 9.73 2.74 -2.92
C LEU A 65 8.44 2.63 -3.76
N LEU A 66 8.55 2.75 -5.09
CA LEU A 66 7.39 2.66 -5.97
C LEU A 66 6.76 1.27 -5.88
N THR A 67 7.59 0.23 -5.91
CA THR A 67 7.11 -1.15 -5.82
C THR A 67 6.42 -1.39 -4.47
N ALA A 68 6.98 -0.93 -3.34
CA ALA A 68 6.34 -1.03 -2.03
C ALA A 68 4.97 -0.32 -1.99
N ILE A 69 4.91 0.93 -2.48
CA ILE A 69 3.64 1.69 -2.58
C ILE A 69 2.59 0.89 -3.37
N LEU A 70 2.97 0.30 -4.51
CA LEU A 70 2.04 -0.48 -5.33
C LEU A 70 1.65 -1.81 -4.71
N VAL A 71 2.56 -2.48 -4.01
CA VAL A 71 2.29 -3.76 -3.33
C VAL A 71 1.30 -3.58 -2.21
N GLU A 72 1.54 -2.62 -1.33
CA GLU A 72 0.66 -2.29 -0.20
C GLU A 72 -0.67 -1.73 -0.69
N GLY A 73 -0.63 -0.85 -1.68
CA GLY A 73 -1.83 -0.30 -2.30
C GLY A 73 -2.70 -1.35 -3.01
N ALA A 74 -2.10 -2.39 -3.59
CA ALA A 74 -2.83 -3.51 -4.18
C ALA A 74 -3.55 -4.33 -3.11
N ALA A 75 -2.88 -4.61 -2.00
CA ALA A 75 -3.47 -5.31 -0.86
C ALA A 75 -4.64 -4.53 -0.27
N ASP A 76 -4.47 -3.22 -0.04
CA ASP A 76 -5.53 -2.34 0.43
C ASP A 76 -6.70 -2.24 -0.56
N PHE A 77 -6.43 -2.13 -1.86
CA PHE A 77 -7.50 -1.99 -2.86
C PHE A 77 -8.30 -3.29 -3.04
N ILE A 78 -7.63 -4.45 -3.10
CA ILE A 78 -8.34 -5.73 -3.19
C ILE A 78 -9.12 -6.01 -1.90
N ALA A 79 -8.55 -5.69 -0.73
CA ALA A 79 -9.28 -5.76 0.53
C ALA A 79 -10.54 -4.89 0.50
N GLN A 80 -10.43 -3.64 0.03
CA GLN A 80 -11.56 -2.73 -0.16
C GLN A 80 -12.63 -3.31 -1.11
N LEU A 81 -12.24 -3.95 -2.21
CA LEU A 81 -13.19 -4.61 -3.12
C LEU A 81 -13.95 -5.76 -2.46
N VAL A 82 -13.28 -6.52 -1.58
CA VAL A 82 -13.86 -7.68 -0.89
C VAL A 82 -14.75 -7.26 0.28
N THR A 83 -14.34 -6.27 1.07
CA THR A 83 -15.07 -5.83 2.27
C THR A 83 -16.11 -4.76 1.97
N GLY A 84 -15.94 -3.99 0.90
CA GLY A 84 -16.77 -2.82 0.58
C GLY A 84 -16.46 -1.59 1.45
N GLU A 85 -15.32 -1.57 2.13
CA GLU A 85 -14.98 -0.56 3.14
C GLU A 85 -13.69 0.19 2.81
N GLU A 86 -13.59 1.44 3.24
CA GLU A 86 -12.34 2.20 3.16
C GLU A 86 -11.34 1.68 4.22
N PRO A 87 -10.14 1.20 3.82
CA PRO A 87 -9.13 0.64 4.72
C PRO A 87 -8.83 1.51 5.93
N ASP A 88 -8.60 2.80 5.68
CA ASP A 88 -8.38 3.81 6.71
C ASP A 88 -9.09 5.10 6.31
N ALA A 89 -10.31 5.27 6.83
CA ALA A 89 -11.13 6.44 6.56
C ALA A 89 -10.50 7.77 7.04
N ALA A 90 -9.72 7.74 8.12
CA ALA A 90 -9.08 8.95 8.65
C ALA A 90 -7.91 9.40 7.78
N ARG A 91 -7.05 8.45 7.38
CA ARG A 91 -5.97 8.68 6.40
C ARG A 91 -6.53 9.15 5.07
N ALA A 92 -7.60 8.52 4.58
CA ALA A 92 -8.25 8.91 3.34
C ALA A 92 -8.86 10.32 3.40
N ALA A 93 -9.55 10.67 4.49
CA ALA A 93 -10.12 12.02 4.68
C ALA A 93 -9.04 13.10 4.72
N TRP A 94 -7.89 12.82 5.34
CA TRP A 94 -6.75 13.74 5.37
C TRP A 94 -6.08 13.87 3.99
N ALA A 95 -5.89 12.76 3.29
CA ALA A 95 -5.12 12.70 2.05
C ALA A 95 -5.90 13.21 0.82
N THR A 96 -7.20 12.96 0.75
CA THR A 96 -8.06 13.35 -0.39
C THR A 96 -7.92 14.83 -0.81
N PRO A 97 -8.06 15.82 0.09
CA PRO A 97 -7.90 17.23 -0.30
C PRO A 97 -6.46 17.61 -0.67
N ARG A 98 -5.48 16.75 -0.38
CA ARG A 98 -4.03 16.97 -0.62
C ARG A 98 -3.50 16.15 -1.79
N GLU A 99 -4.35 15.40 -2.48
CA GLU A 99 -3.92 14.35 -3.40
C GLU A 99 -2.98 14.85 -4.51
N ALA A 100 -3.23 16.04 -5.07
CA ALA A 100 -2.38 16.61 -6.12
C ALA A 100 -0.98 16.97 -5.62
N GLU A 101 -0.86 17.45 -4.37
CA GLU A 101 0.44 17.75 -3.75
C GLU A 101 1.17 16.46 -3.38
N LEU A 102 0.47 15.52 -2.74
CA LEU A 102 1.01 14.21 -2.40
C LEU A 102 1.52 13.47 -3.65
N TRP A 103 0.81 13.59 -4.77
CA TRP A 103 1.23 13.02 -6.05
C TRP A 103 2.56 13.59 -6.56
N ARG A 104 2.76 14.91 -6.43
CA ARG A 104 4.05 15.55 -6.80
C ARG A 104 5.16 15.09 -5.88
N GLN A 105 4.91 15.12 -4.57
CA GLN A 105 5.89 14.73 -3.56
C GLN A 105 6.30 13.26 -3.72
N MET A 106 5.34 12.36 -3.92
CA MET A 106 5.59 10.93 -4.13
C MET A 106 6.46 10.68 -5.36
N GLN A 107 6.19 11.36 -6.48
CA GLN A 107 7.02 11.21 -7.67
C GLN A 107 8.46 11.71 -7.47
N ALA A 108 8.66 12.80 -6.72
CA ALA A 108 9.98 13.29 -6.37
C ALA A 108 10.75 12.26 -5.51
N ASP A 109 10.08 11.65 -4.53
CA ASP A 109 10.69 10.65 -3.65
C ASP A 109 10.99 9.32 -4.37
N ILE A 110 10.10 8.90 -5.28
CA ILE A 110 10.35 7.77 -6.19
C ILE A 110 11.58 8.05 -7.06
N ALA A 111 11.78 9.30 -7.51
CA ALA A 111 12.95 9.64 -8.32
C ALA A 111 14.27 9.53 -7.54
N LEU A 112 14.26 9.89 -6.24
CA LEU A 112 15.43 9.74 -5.36
C LEU A 112 15.81 8.27 -5.16
N THR A 113 14.82 7.40 -4.95
CA THR A 113 15.03 5.97 -4.66
C THR A 113 15.16 5.10 -5.90
N ARG A 114 14.99 5.66 -7.11
CA ARG A 114 14.94 4.93 -8.39
C ARG A 114 16.17 4.08 -8.71
N LYS A 115 17.34 4.51 -8.24
CA LYS A 115 18.60 3.81 -8.50
C LYS A 115 18.84 2.65 -7.55
N LEU A 116 18.06 2.58 -6.47
CA LEU A 116 18.17 1.53 -5.46
C LEU A 116 17.55 0.22 -5.97
N THR A 117 18.09 -0.86 -5.43
CA THR A 117 17.67 -2.24 -5.59
C THR A 117 17.42 -2.85 -4.21
N ASP A 118 16.94 -4.09 -4.18
CA ASP A 118 16.78 -4.87 -2.95
C ASP A 118 18.09 -5.19 -2.22
N LYS A 119 19.25 -4.89 -2.84
CA LYS A 119 20.58 -5.10 -2.27
C LYS A 119 21.21 -3.82 -1.72
N ASP A 120 20.59 -2.67 -1.98
CA ASP A 120 21.10 -1.40 -1.49
C ASP A 120 20.52 -1.12 -0.09
N ASP A 121 21.38 -0.71 0.82
CA ASP A 121 21.03 -0.29 2.18
C ASP A 121 21.45 1.17 2.36
N PRO A 122 20.58 2.14 2.02
CA PRO A 122 20.93 3.55 2.07
C PRO A 122 21.20 3.97 3.51
N GLU A 123 22.27 4.74 3.72
CA GLU A 123 22.67 5.23 5.04
C GLU A 123 21.51 5.91 5.76
N GLU A 124 21.38 5.67 7.06
CA GLU A 124 20.35 6.30 7.87
C GLU A 124 20.42 7.82 7.74
N GLY A 125 19.28 8.45 7.44
CA GLY A 125 19.20 9.90 7.26
C GLY A 125 19.66 10.43 5.90
N SER A 126 20.11 9.56 4.97
CA SER A 126 20.30 9.92 3.56
C SER A 126 18.99 10.41 2.92
N PRO A 127 19.05 11.19 1.81
CA PRO A 127 17.86 11.59 1.05
C PRO A 127 16.96 10.41 0.66
N GLU A 128 17.55 9.29 0.26
CA GLU A 128 16.86 8.08 -0.16
C GLU A 128 16.17 7.37 1.01
N ALA A 129 16.87 7.20 2.15
CA ALA A 129 16.28 6.61 3.35
C ALA A 129 15.10 7.47 3.87
N LYS A 130 15.26 8.80 3.90
CA LYS A 130 14.21 9.74 4.27
C LYS A 130 13.04 9.74 3.28
N ALA A 131 13.32 9.59 1.98
CA ALA A 131 12.29 9.49 0.95
C ALA A 131 11.46 8.22 1.13
N TYR A 132 12.11 7.07 1.37
CA TYR A 132 11.41 5.82 1.61
C TYR A 132 10.55 5.87 2.90
N ALA A 133 11.17 6.24 4.02
CA ALA A 133 10.53 6.30 5.34
C ALA A 133 9.43 7.37 5.44
N ARG A 134 9.28 8.26 4.45
CA ARG A 134 8.15 9.20 4.40
C ARG A 134 6.82 8.51 4.08
N TRP A 135 6.86 7.43 3.32
CA TRP A 135 5.66 6.79 2.77
C TRP A 135 5.36 5.42 3.38
N ILE A 136 6.39 4.64 3.71
CA ILE A 136 6.29 3.24 4.10
C ILE A 136 7.14 2.98 5.35
N GLY A 137 6.67 2.10 6.23
CA GLY A 137 7.43 1.61 7.40
C GLY A 137 7.61 2.64 8.51
N ASN A 138 6.68 3.59 8.60
CA ASN A 138 6.74 4.73 9.51
C ASN A 138 5.55 4.81 10.48
N TYR A 139 4.82 3.71 10.67
CA TYR A 139 3.66 3.64 11.57
C TYR A 139 3.86 4.35 12.92
N SER A 140 5.01 4.14 13.57
CA SER A 140 5.34 4.72 14.88
C SER A 140 5.98 6.11 14.81
N THR A 141 6.52 6.50 13.66
CA THR A 141 7.32 7.73 13.48
C THR A 141 6.99 8.41 12.14
N PRO A 142 5.72 8.77 11.87
CA PRO A 142 5.37 9.44 10.63
C PRO A 142 5.94 10.87 10.60
N PRO A 143 6.11 11.47 9.41
CA PRO A 143 6.43 12.88 9.28
C PRO A 143 5.44 13.74 10.06
N ALA A 144 5.93 14.85 10.63
CA ALA A 144 5.08 15.75 11.43
C ALA A 144 3.84 16.20 10.64
N GLY A 145 2.66 15.92 11.21
CA GLY A 145 1.36 16.28 10.62
C GLY A 145 0.86 15.35 9.51
N TRP A 146 1.59 14.28 9.18
CA TRP A 146 1.16 13.26 8.21
C TRP A 146 0.52 12.07 8.94
N PRO A 147 -0.53 11.44 8.37
CA PRO A 147 -0.94 10.11 8.80
C PRO A 147 0.17 9.09 8.48
N PRO A 148 0.31 8.02 9.28
CA PRO A 148 1.27 6.96 9.01
C PRO A 148 0.95 6.18 7.74
N GLU A 149 1.98 5.53 7.19
CA GLU A 149 1.88 4.59 6.07
C GLU A 149 1.13 5.17 4.85
N LEU A 150 1.30 6.47 4.59
CA LEU A 150 0.53 7.17 3.55
C LEU A 150 0.76 6.60 2.14
N GLY A 151 1.88 5.88 1.93
CA GLY A 151 2.16 5.15 0.69
C GLY A 151 1.07 4.14 0.32
N TYR A 152 0.43 3.50 1.31
CA TYR A 152 -0.66 2.54 1.09
C TYR A 152 -1.83 3.21 0.39
N TRP A 153 -2.24 4.38 0.89
CA TRP A 153 -3.34 5.15 0.29
C TRP A 153 -2.98 5.61 -1.12
N MET A 154 -1.76 6.11 -1.33
CA MET A 154 -1.31 6.50 -2.68
C MET A 154 -1.36 5.33 -3.66
N GLY A 155 -0.87 4.16 -3.25
CA GLY A 155 -0.91 2.94 -4.04
C GLY A 155 -2.33 2.48 -4.36
N LEU A 156 -3.22 2.47 -3.36
CA LEU A 156 -4.64 2.17 -3.55
C LEU A 156 -5.27 3.12 -4.57
N ARG A 157 -4.98 4.42 -4.51
CA ARG A 157 -5.51 5.41 -5.47
C ARG A 157 -4.96 5.21 -6.89
N ILE A 158 -3.72 4.73 -7.05
CA ILE A 158 -3.16 4.33 -8.36
C ILE A 158 -3.94 3.13 -8.90
N TRP A 159 -4.13 2.10 -8.08
CA TRP A 159 -4.83 0.88 -8.47
C TRP A 159 -6.31 1.09 -8.74
N GLN A 160 -7.00 1.94 -7.99
CA GLN A 160 -8.37 2.35 -8.28
C GLN A 160 -8.49 2.92 -9.70
N ARG A 161 -7.58 3.82 -10.09
CA ARG A 161 -7.57 4.41 -11.44
C ARG A 161 -7.24 3.40 -12.50
N TYR A 162 -6.21 2.59 -12.27
CA TYR A 162 -5.80 1.51 -13.17
C TYR A 162 -6.96 0.54 -13.40
N TYR A 163 -7.58 0.09 -12.32
CA TYR A 163 -8.72 -0.83 -12.35
C TYR A 163 -9.91 -0.21 -13.05
N ALA A 164 -10.27 1.04 -12.76
CA ALA A 164 -11.38 1.74 -13.41
C ALA A 164 -11.19 1.83 -14.93
N ALA A 165 -9.97 2.15 -15.37
CA ALA A 165 -9.62 2.27 -16.79
C ALA A 165 -9.44 0.92 -17.51
N ALA A 166 -9.21 -0.18 -16.79
CA ALA A 166 -8.98 -1.48 -17.39
C ALA A 166 -10.26 -2.07 -18.02
N PRO A 167 -10.23 -2.52 -19.29
CA PRO A 167 -11.36 -3.19 -19.91
C PRO A 167 -11.55 -4.61 -19.35
N ASP A 168 -10.44 -5.32 -19.08
CA ASP A 168 -10.45 -6.60 -18.37
C ASP A 168 -10.07 -6.40 -16.90
N LYS A 169 -11.08 -6.45 -16.02
CA LYS A 169 -10.88 -6.33 -14.57
C LYS A 169 -10.08 -7.50 -13.99
N ARG A 170 -10.18 -8.70 -14.56
CA ARG A 170 -9.41 -9.87 -14.12
C ARG A 170 -7.93 -9.72 -14.46
N ALA A 171 -7.62 -9.13 -15.62
CA ALA A 171 -6.24 -8.78 -15.97
C ALA A 171 -5.67 -7.73 -15.00
N ALA A 172 -6.46 -6.72 -14.62
CA ALA A 172 -6.04 -5.73 -13.63
C ALA A 172 -5.74 -6.35 -12.26
N LEU A 173 -6.58 -7.28 -11.79
CA LEU A 173 -6.31 -8.02 -10.55
C LEU A 173 -5.02 -8.85 -10.63
N ARG A 174 -4.76 -9.54 -11.76
CA ARG A 174 -3.48 -10.25 -11.94
C ARG A 174 -2.27 -9.31 -11.94
N ALA A 175 -2.42 -8.10 -12.49
CA ALA A 175 -1.35 -7.10 -12.46
C ALA A 175 -1.05 -6.61 -11.03
N MET A 176 -2.07 -6.46 -10.19
CA MET A 176 -1.94 -6.11 -8.76
C MET A 176 -1.16 -7.16 -7.96
N LEU A 177 -1.35 -8.44 -8.30
CA LEU A 177 -0.64 -9.54 -7.64
C LEU A 177 0.83 -9.62 -8.06
N ALA A 178 1.14 -9.33 -9.32
CA ALA A 178 2.49 -9.55 -9.85
C ALA A 178 3.38 -8.30 -9.83
N VAL A 179 2.81 -7.09 -9.92
CA VAL A 179 3.50 -5.77 -9.92
C VAL A 179 4.75 -5.76 -10.81
N ARG A 180 4.69 -6.38 -12.00
CA ARG A 180 5.88 -6.67 -12.83
C ARG A 180 6.57 -5.45 -13.40
N ASP A 181 5.81 -4.42 -13.74
CA ASP A 181 6.33 -3.15 -14.25
C ASP A 181 5.72 -1.99 -13.45
N PRO A 182 6.33 -1.66 -12.29
CA PRO A 182 5.86 -0.60 -11.42
C PRO A 182 5.70 0.74 -12.14
N ARG A 183 6.57 1.05 -13.09
CA ARG A 183 6.56 2.33 -13.83
C ARG A 183 5.41 2.39 -14.83
N ALA A 184 5.17 1.31 -15.57
CA ALA A 184 4.02 1.24 -16.48
C ALA A 184 2.69 1.31 -15.71
N ILE A 185 2.61 0.66 -14.53
CA ILE A 185 1.45 0.73 -13.64
C ILE A 185 1.23 2.17 -13.18
N LEU A 186 2.28 2.84 -12.68
CA LEU A 186 2.20 4.24 -12.25
C LEU A 186 1.71 5.13 -13.39
N ALA A 187 2.27 4.99 -14.59
CA ALA A 187 1.89 5.76 -15.77
C ALA A 187 0.41 5.54 -16.16
N ALA A 188 -0.06 4.29 -16.16
CA ALA A 188 -1.45 3.95 -16.46
C ALA A 188 -2.44 4.44 -15.39
N GLY A 189 -2.00 4.53 -14.13
CA GLY A 189 -2.78 5.06 -13.01
C GLY A 189 -2.70 6.58 -12.83
N THR A 190 -2.05 7.33 -13.73
CA THR A 190 -1.99 8.80 -13.66
C THR A 190 -3.34 9.45 -13.94
N TYR A 191 -3.46 10.73 -13.56
CA TYR A 191 -4.55 11.60 -14.00
C TYR A 191 -4.49 11.80 -15.52
N LYS A 192 -5.36 11.14 -16.27
CA LYS A 192 -5.61 11.53 -17.66
C LYS A 192 -6.25 12.92 -17.65
N ARG A 193 -5.55 13.91 -18.23
CA ARG A 193 -6.14 15.23 -18.46
C ARG A 193 -7.40 15.03 -19.31
N ARG A 194 -8.58 15.44 -18.81
CA ARG A 194 -9.76 15.50 -19.67
C ARG A 194 -9.40 16.44 -20.82
N GLY A 195 -9.42 15.93 -22.05
CA GLY A 195 -9.21 16.73 -23.24
C GLY A 195 -10.30 17.80 -23.30
N GLY A 196 -9.95 19.04 -22.97
CA GLY A 196 -10.76 20.19 -23.31
C GLY A 196 -10.75 20.35 -24.82
N SER A 197 -11.90 20.15 -25.44
CA SER A 197 -12.16 20.66 -26.79
C SER A 197 -12.56 22.13 -26.59
N LEU A 198 -11.76 23.04 -27.14
CA LEU A 198 -12.23 24.39 -27.51
C LEU A 198 -12.73 24.31 -28.95
#